data_AF-A0A0A9XK32-F1
#
_entry.id   AF-A0A0A9XK32-F1
#
_cell.length_a   1.000
_cell.length_b   1.000
_cell.length_c   1.000
_cell.angle_alpha   90.00
_cell.angle_beta   90.00
_cell.angle_gamma   90.00
#
_symmetry.space_group_name_H-M   'P 1'
#
loop_
_entity.id
_entity.type
_entity.pdbx_description
1 polymer ?
#
loop_
_entity_poly.entity_id
_entity_poly.type
_entity_poly.pdbx_seq_one_letter_code
_entity_poly.pdbx_strand_id
1 'polypeptide(L)'
;YYPNPNLAERQIQNLKSALRAKCHDDHSKWAADLHIKQMSLNSALNESTKYSPTELFLGRALNTPLNLVWDLTADQAELQSTWKTAIDNIAIAHQRHAKFYDRKHVPTSFSVSDQVLLKTYVISDKQKSITKKLSPKYWGPFIVKKKLTEVTYLLEHCEDSNNKRTAHVSQMKIVRTRR
;
A
#
# COMPACT_ATOMS: atom_id res chain seq x y z
N TYR A 1 7.26 -1.67 -11.07
CA TYR A 1 6.65 -0.76 -10.07
C TYR A 1 5.43 -1.45 -9.47
N TYR A 2 5.52 -2.06 -8.30
CA TYR A 2 4.41 -2.74 -7.61
C TYR A 2 4.39 -2.32 -6.13
N PRO A 3 3.62 -1.28 -5.78
CA PRO A 3 3.71 -0.59 -4.48
C PRO A 3 2.97 -1.31 -3.33
N ASN A 4 1.98 -2.15 -3.66
CA ASN A 4 1.12 -2.86 -2.71
C ASN A 4 1.78 -3.60 -1.52
N PRO A 5 2.98 -4.21 -1.60
CA PRO A 5 3.56 -4.90 -0.45
C PRO A 5 4.16 -3.96 0.61
N ASN A 6 4.24 -2.65 0.36
CA ASN A 6 4.86 -1.72 1.30
C ASN A 6 3.87 -1.22 2.37
N LEU A 7 4.03 -1.68 3.60
CA LEU A 7 3.21 -1.29 4.76
C LEU A 7 3.23 0.22 5.03
N ALA A 8 4.30 0.92 4.67
CA ALA A 8 4.44 2.35 4.90
C ALA A 8 3.49 3.19 4.03
N GLU A 9 3.06 2.69 2.87
CA GLU A 9 2.25 3.47 1.93
C GLU A 9 0.91 3.90 2.51
N ARG A 10 0.27 3.00 3.25
CA ARG A 10 -1.01 3.31 3.92
C ARG A 10 -0.83 4.42 4.96
N GLN A 11 0.27 4.39 5.71
CA GLN A 11 0.57 5.42 6.71
C GLN A 11 0.91 6.76 6.05
N ILE A 12 1.69 6.74 4.98
CA ILE A 12 1.99 7.93 4.18
C ILE A 12 0.70 8.52 3.60
N GLN A 13 -0.26 7.70 3.17
CA GLN A 13 -1.55 8.17 2.68
C GLN A 13 -2.37 8.87 3.77
N ASN A 14 -2.42 8.32 4.98
CA ASN A 14 -3.09 8.93 6.13
C ASN A 14 -2.46 10.28 6.49
N LEU A 15 -1.12 10.33 6.56
CA LEU A 15 -0.38 11.57 6.82
C LEU A 15 -0.64 12.64 5.76
N LYS A 16 -0.57 12.28 4.47
CA LYS A 16 -0.87 13.20 3.37
C LYS A 16 -2.29 13.74 3.45
N SER A 17 -3.26 12.92 3.83
CA SER A 17 -4.66 13.35 3.98
C SER A 17 -4.81 14.34 5.13
N ALA A 18 -4.18 14.07 6.28
CA ALA A 18 -4.18 14.97 7.43
C ALA A 18 -3.48 16.32 7.14
N LEU A 19 -2.38 16.30 6.37
CA LEU A 19 -1.69 17.52 5.95
C LEU A 19 -2.51 18.33 4.94
N ARG A 20 -3.14 17.68 3.94
CA ARG A 20 -4.00 18.35 2.96
C ARG A 20 -5.16 19.10 3.60
N ALA A 21 -5.79 18.52 4.61
CA ALA A 21 -6.91 19.15 5.30
C ALA A 21 -6.51 20.44 6.03
N LYS A 22 -5.24 20.56 6.46
CA LYS A 22 -4.76 21.71 7.24
C LYS A 22 -4.07 22.76 6.36
N CYS A 23 -3.30 22.33 5.37
CA CYS A 23 -2.44 23.20 4.57
C CYS A 23 -3.09 23.57 3.22
N HIS A 24 -4.42 23.50 3.10
CA HIS A 24 -5.09 23.78 1.83
C HIS A 24 -4.76 25.20 1.30
N ASP A 25 -4.68 26.18 2.20
CA ASP A 25 -4.47 27.58 1.84
C ASP A 25 -2.99 27.94 1.65
N ASP A 26 -2.09 27.36 2.44
CA ASP A 26 -0.65 27.63 2.38
C ASP A 26 0.17 26.34 2.55
N HIS A 27 0.67 25.85 1.42
CA HIS A 27 1.48 24.63 1.38
C HIS A 27 2.85 24.80 2.05
N SER A 28 3.37 26.02 2.25
CA SER A 28 4.70 26.23 2.84
C SER A 28 4.76 25.92 4.32
N LYS A 29 3.60 25.97 5.01
CA LYS A 29 3.48 25.79 6.46
C LYS A 29 3.38 24.33 6.90
N TRP A 30 3.41 23.37 5.98
CA TRP A 30 3.18 21.95 6.29
C TRP A 30 4.14 21.37 7.34
N ALA A 31 5.37 21.88 7.40
CA ALA A 31 6.39 21.39 8.31
C ALA A 31 6.15 21.84 9.76
N ALA A 32 5.54 23.02 9.97
CA ALA A 32 5.34 23.58 11.31
C ALA A 32 4.45 22.68 12.18
N ASP A 33 3.37 22.15 11.61
CA ASP A 33 2.38 21.34 12.33
C ASP A 33 2.64 19.82 12.28
N LEU A 34 3.78 19.39 11.72
CA LEU A 34 4.04 17.97 11.50
C LEU A 34 4.04 17.17 12.81
N HIS A 35 4.61 17.74 13.87
CA HIS A 35 4.67 17.13 15.21
C HIS A 35 3.28 16.90 15.80
N ILE A 36 2.34 17.85 15.64
CA ILE A 36 0.94 17.70 16.09
C ILE A 36 0.23 16.60 15.29
N LYS A 37 0.48 16.51 13.98
CA LYS A 37 -0.09 15.43 13.14
C LYS A 37 0.45 14.06 13.52
N GLN A 38 1.75 13.95 13.78
CA GLN A 38 2.35 12.73 14.29
C GLN A 38 1.72 12.33 15.63
N MET A 39 1.57 13.28 16.55
CA MET A 39 0.91 13.06 17.84
C MET A 39 -0.50 12.50 17.66
N SER A 40 -1.31 13.15 16.80
CA SER A 40 -2.69 12.76 16.53
C SER A 40 -2.80 11.37 15.91
N LEU A 41 -1.92 11.03 14.96
CA LEU A 41 -1.91 9.71 14.32
C LEU A 41 -1.48 8.61 15.31
N ASN A 42 -0.54 8.92 16.19
CA ASN A 42 -0.04 7.98 17.19
C ASN A 42 -1.04 7.72 18.32
N SER A 43 -1.88 8.69 18.66
CA SER A 43 -2.94 8.56 19.68
C SER A 43 -4.29 8.08 19.14
N ALA A 44 -4.48 8.06 17.82
CA ALA A 44 -5.74 7.64 17.23
C ALA A 44 -5.96 6.12 17.33
N LEU A 45 -7.18 5.72 17.68
CA LEU A 45 -7.58 4.31 17.69
C LEU A 45 -7.61 3.74 16.27
N ASN A 46 -7.02 2.56 16.09
CA ASN A 46 -7.08 1.83 14.84
C ASN A 46 -8.22 0.81 14.87
N GLU A 47 -9.04 0.78 13.80
CA GLU A 47 -10.22 -0.10 13.73
C GLU A 47 -9.86 -1.59 13.81
N SER A 48 -8.71 -2.00 13.26
CA SER A 48 -8.30 -3.41 13.21
C SER A 48 -7.68 -3.88 14.52
N THR A 49 -6.85 -3.06 15.16
CA THR A 49 -6.21 -3.43 16.43
C THR A 49 -7.10 -3.15 17.64
N LYS A 50 -8.03 -2.18 17.52
CA LYS A 50 -8.81 -1.56 18.60
C LYS A 50 -8.00 -0.74 19.61
N TYR A 51 -6.71 -0.54 19.33
CA TYR A 51 -5.79 0.23 20.15
C TYR A 51 -5.09 1.31 19.32
N SER A 52 -4.63 2.36 19.97
CA SER A 52 -3.74 3.34 19.38
C SER A 52 -2.31 2.80 19.27
N PRO A 53 -1.50 3.27 18.30
CA PRO A 53 -0.08 2.95 18.24
C PRO A 53 0.67 3.23 19.54
N THR A 54 0.34 4.31 20.26
CA THR A 54 0.97 4.64 21.54
C THR A 54 0.65 3.65 22.65
N GLU A 55 -0.59 3.16 22.72
CA GLU A 55 -0.97 2.15 23.72
C GLU A 55 -0.24 0.84 23.49
N LEU A 56 -0.14 0.41 22.22
CA LEU A 56 0.60 -0.81 21.88
C LEU A 56 2.10 -0.69 22.13
N PHE A 57 2.67 0.50 21.98
CA PHE A 57 4.10 0.73 22.14
C PHE A 57 4.51 0.99 23.59
N LEU A 58 3.73 1.80 24.33
CA LEU A 58 4.06 2.27 25.68
C LEU A 58 3.26 1.59 26.79
N GLY A 59 2.21 0.83 26.45
CA GLY A 59 1.27 0.28 27.45
C GLY A 59 0.40 1.32 28.13
N ARG A 60 0.30 2.53 27.58
CA ARG A 60 -0.55 3.60 28.11
C ARG A 60 -0.96 4.55 26.99
N ALA A 61 -2.06 5.26 27.19
CA ALA A 61 -2.45 6.33 26.29
C ALA A 61 -1.45 7.49 26.35
N LEU A 62 -1.33 8.22 25.24
CA LEU A 62 -0.51 9.42 25.17
C LEU A 62 -1.18 10.56 25.97
N ASN A 63 -0.40 11.29 26.76
CA ASN A 63 -0.90 12.50 27.42
C ASN A 63 -1.09 13.60 26.37
N THR A 64 -2.32 13.80 25.92
CA THR A 64 -2.65 14.88 25.00
C THR A 64 -2.67 16.23 25.72
N PRO A 65 -2.59 17.37 25.01
CA PRO A 65 -2.71 18.69 25.65
C PRO A 65 -4.00 18.80 26.49
N LEU A 66 -5.08 18.13 26.06
CA LEU A 66 -6.34 18.05 26.79
C LEU A 66 -6.19 17.28 28.10
N ASN A 67 -5.47 16.15 28.11
CA ASN A 67 -5.18 15.40 29.33
C ASN A 67 -4.42 16.24 30.36
N LEU A 68 -3.46 17.07 29.90
CA LEU A 68 -2.69 17.93 30.79
C LEU A 68 -3.53 19.08 31.38
N VAL A 69 -4.45 19.64 30.60
CA VAL A 69 -5.36 20.70 31.08
C VAL A 69 -6.36 20.18 32.11
N TRP A 70 -6.81 18.93 31.97
CA TRP A 70 -7.82 18.32 32.83
C TRP A 70 -7.27 17.30 33.85
N ASP A 71 -5.94 17.25 34.00
CA ASP A 71 -5.24 16.33 34.91
C ASP A 71 -5.69 14.86 34.77
N LEU A 72 -5.93 14.43 33.53
CA LEU A 72 -6.37 13.07 33.21
C LEU A 72 -5.15 12.15 33.08
N THR A 73 -4.95 11.29 34.08
CA THR A 73 -3.92 10.25 34.02
C THR A 73 -4.37 9.09 33.12
N ALA A 74 -3.48 8.66 32.23
CA ALA A 74 -3.70 7.43 31.48
C ALA A 74 -3.36 6.22 32.35
N ASP A 75 -4.30 5.30 32.49
CA ASP A 75 -4.06 4.02 33.16
C ASP A 75 -3.01 3.22 32.40
N GLN A 76 -2.14 2.55 33.16
CA GLN A 76 -1.12 1.68 32.60
C GLN A 76 -1.73 0.30 32.36
N ALA A 77 -1.79 -0.11 31.10
CA ALA A 77 -2.23 -1.42 30.70
C ALA A 77 -1.07 -2.43 30.76
N GLU A 78 -1.41 -3.67 31.06
CA GLU A 78 -0.47 -4.78 30.90
C GLU A 78 -0.23 -5.05 29.40
N LEU A 79 0.99 -4.79 28.92
CA LEU A 79 1.27 -4.87 27.47
C LEU A 79 1.03 -6.28 26.90
N GLN A 80 1.37 -7.33 27.64
CA GLN A 80 1.31 -8.70 27.13
C GLN A 80 -0.13 -9.13 26.80
N SER A 81 -1.07 -8.83 27.69
CA SER A 81 -2.50 -9.10 27.45
C SER A 81 -3.03 -8.23 26.31
N THR A 82 -2.66 -6.94 26.29
CA THR A 82 -3.02 -5.99 25.23
C THR A 82 -2.55 -6.47 23.85
N TRP A 83 -1.30 -6.91 23.73
CA TRP A 83 -0.73 -7.43 22.49
C TRP A 83 -1.45 -8.68 22.01
N LYS A 84 -1.74 -9.61 22.92
CA LYS A 84 -2.48 -10.83 22.59
C LYS A 84 -3.85 -10.49 22.00
N THR A 85 -4.62 -9.64 22.67
CA THR A 85 -5.91 -9.18 22.16
C THR A 85 -5.78 -8.43 20.83
N ALA A 86 -4.76 -7.59 20.67
CA ALA A 86 -4.51 -6.88 19.42
C ALA A 86 -4.22 -7.84 18.26
N ILE A 87 -3.42 -8.90 18.49
CA ILE A 87 -3.12 -9.93 17.49
C ILE A 87 -4.40 -10.68 17.10
N ASP A 88 -5.23 -11.06 18.07
CA ASP A 88 -6.50 -11.75 17.82
C ASP A 88 -7.45 -10.85 17.01
N ASN A 89 -7.55 -9.57 17.36
CA ASN A 89 -8.35 -8.58 16.63
C ASN A 89 -7.85 -8.40 15.19
N ILE A 90 -6.53 -8.35 14.98
CA ILE A 90 -5.91 -8.29 13.66
C ILE A 90 -6.28 -9.54 12.84
N ALA A 91 -6.23 -10.73 13.43
CA ALA A 91 -6.60 -11.98 12.74
C ALA A 91 -8.07 -11.96 12.27
N ILE A 92 -8.99 -11.52 13.14
CA ILE A 92 -10.41 -11.37 12.81
C ILE A 92 -10.61 -10.33 11.69
N ALA A 93 -9.93 -9.19 11.79
CA ALA A 93 -9.99 -8.15 10.76
C ALA A 93 -9.47 -8.67 9.41
N HIS A 94 -8.36 -9.43 9.42
CA HIS A 94 -7.82 -10.06 8.21
C HIS A 94 -8.82 -11.04 7.58
N GLN A 95 -9.46 -11.91 8.37
CA GLN A 95 -10.47 -12.83 7.85
C GLN A 95 -11.66 -12.08 7.23
N ARG A 96 -12.11 -10.99 7.87
CA ARG A 96 -13.17 -10.13 7.34
C ARG A 96 -12.75 -9.52 6.00
N HIS A 97 -11.54 -8.95 5.92
CA HIS A 97 -11.03 -8.34 4.69
C HIS A 97 -10.81 -9.36 3.58
N ALA A 98 -10.30 -10.55 3.90
CA ALA A 98 -10.11 -11.66 2.95
C ALA A 98 -11.45 -12.05 2.31
N LYS A 99 -12.50 -12.26 3.11
CA LYS A 99 -13.84 -12.58 2.60
C LYS A 99 -14.35 -11.57 1.56
N PHE A 100 -14.11 -10.27 1.78
CA PHE A 100 -14.51 -9.23 0.83
C PHE A 100 -13.64 -9.19 -0.43
N TYR A 101 -12.34 -9.44 -0.27
CA TYR A 101 -11.39 -9.50 -1.37
C TYR A 101 -11.68 -10.71 -2.28
N ASP A 102 -11.77 -11.91 -1.69
CA ASP A 102 -11.96 -13.18 -2.39
C ASP A 102 -13.25 -13.20 -3.21
N ARG A 103 -14.32 -12.56 -2.70
CA ARG A 103 -15.60 -12.45 -3.44
C ARG A 103 -15.46 -11.76 -4.80
N LYS A 104 -14.49 -10.85 -4.96
CA LYS A 104 -14.24 -10.13 -6.22
C LYS A 104 -13.00 -10.63 -6.95
N HIS A 105 -12.20 -11.48 -6.30
CA HIS A 105 -10.92 -11.90 -6.85
C HIS A 105 -11.14 -13.01 -7.88
N VAL A 106 -10.67 -12.76 -9.11
CA VAL A 106 -10.60 -13.79 -10.14
C VAL A 106 -9.15 -14.26 -10.21
N PRO A 107 -8.84 -15.51 -9.82
CA PRO A 107 -7.49 -16.02 -9.89
C PRO A 107 -7.06 -16.04 -11.36
N THR A 108 -6.05 -15.24 -11.68
CA THR A 108 -5.42 -15.23 -13.00
C THR A 108 -4.07 -15.91 -12.83
N SER A 109 -3.77 -16.89 -13.66
CA SER A 109 -2.47 -17.56 -13.68
C SER A 109 -1.96 -17.65 -15.11
N PHE A 110 -0.64 -17.63 -15.23
CA PHE A 110 0.07 -17.82 -16.50
C PHE A 110 0.99 -19.03 -16.38
N SER A 111 1.16 -19.73 -17.51
CA SER A 111 2.05 -20.86 -17.67
C SER A 111 3.39 -20.42 -18.26
N VAL A 112 4.42 -21.24 -18.07
CA VAL A 112 5.69 -21.05 -18.77
C VAL A 112 5.44 -21.16 -20.27
N SER A 113 6.13 -20.33 -21.06
CA SER A 113 5.97 -20.16 -22.50
C SER A 113 4.76 -19.36 -22.96
N ASP A 114 3.88 -18.92 -22.06
CA ASP A 114 2.79 -18.01 -22.43
C ASP A 114 3.33 -16.66 -22.91
N GLN A 115 2.72 -16.13 -23.97
CA GLN A 115 2.98 -14.77 -24.44
C GLN A 115 2.08 -13.77 -23.72
N VAL A 116 2.71 -12.78 -23.11
CA VAL A 116 2.06 -11.77 -22.26
C VAL A 116 2.53 -10.37 -22.63
N LEU A 117 1.65 -9.39 -22.43
CA LEU A 117 1.98 -7.98 -22.46
C LEU A 117 2.19 -7.48 -21.05
N LEU A 118 3.18 -6.61 -20.86
CA LEU A 118 3.51 -5.99 -19.59
C LEU A 118 2.94 -4.57 -19.53
N LYS A 119 2.26 -4.23 -18.44
CA LYS A 119 1.69 -2.89 -18.21
C LYS A 119 2.80 -1.85 -18.13
N THR A 120 2.61 -0.74 -18.84
CA THR A 120 3.55 0.38 -18.88
C THR A 120 3.22 1.42 -17.81
N TYR A 121 4.24 2.14 -17.34
CA TYR A 121 4.12 3.21 -16.36
C TYR A 121 4.79 4.48 -16.90
N VAL A 122 4.30 4.97 -18.03
CA VAL A 122 4.80 6.21 -18.65
C VAL A 122 4.36 7.41 -17.81
N ILE A 123 5.27 8.33 -17.54
CA ILE A 123 5.00 9.62 -16.90
C ILE A 123 4.89 10.66 -18.01
N SER A 124 3.94 11.60 -17.91
CA SER A 124 3.83 12.66 -18.91
C SER A 124 5.02 13.60 -18.78
N ASP A 125 5.60 13.97 -19.91
CA ASP A 125 6.75 14.85 -19.98
C ASP A 125 6.52 15.85 -21.12
N LYS A 126 6.32 17.12 -20.77
CA LYS A 126 6.06 18.19 -21.73
C LYS A 126 7.27 18.46 -22.63
N GLN A 127 8.49 18.35 -22.09
CA GLN A 127 9.71 18.63 -22.86
C GLN A 127 9.94 17.57 -23.93
N LYS A 128 9.61 16.30 -23.61
CA LYS A 128 9.71 15.18 -24.55
C LYS A 128 8.45 14.98 -25.41
N SER A 129 7.46 15.86 -25.29
CA SER A 129 6.14 15.73 -25.93
C SER A 129 5.44 14.38 -25.64
N ILE A 130 5.70 13.79 -24.47
CA ILE A 130 5.11 12.51 -24.05
C ILE A 130 3.84 12.78 -23.24
N THR A 131 2.71 12.29 -23.74
CA THR A 131 1.43 12.36 -23.03
C THR A 131 1.01 10.98 -22.55
N LYS A 132 1.00 10.76 -21.22
CA LYS A 132 0.61 9.47 -20.60
C LYS A 132 -0.77 8.96 -21.07
N LYS A 133 -1.72 9.88 -21.33
CA LYS A 133 -3.07 9.52 -21.80
C LYS A 133 -3.06 8.87 -23.18
N LEU A 134 -2.09 9.22 -24.03
CA LEU A 134 -1.93 8.72 -25.40
C LEU A 134 -0.91 7.58 -25.50
N SER A 135 -0.16 7.31 -24.43
CA SER A 135 0.82 6.21 -24.41
C SER A 135 0.15 4.83 -24.40
N PRO A 136 0.71 3.83 -25.10
CA PRO A 136 0.25 2.45 -25.02
C PRO A 136 0.22 1.96 -23.57
N LYS A 137 -0.92 1.43 -23.12
CA LYS A 137 -1.11 0.95 -21.73
C LYS A 137 -0.29 -0.31 -21.40
N TYR A 138 0.06 -1.08 -22.42
CA TYR A 138 0.84 -2.30 -22.34
C TYR A 138 1.89 -2.29 -23.44
N TRP A 139 3.02 -2.96 -23.20
CA TRP A 139 4.07 -3.18 -24.19
C TRP A 139 4.50 -4.65 -24.19
N GLY A 140 5.21 -5.06 -25.22
CA GLY A 140 5.59 -6.45 -25.48
C GLY A 140 5.23 -6.87 -26.89
N PRO A 141 5.48 -8.13 -27.26
CA PRO A 141 5.27 -9.31 -26.42
C PRO A 141 6.46 -9.74 -25.55
N PHE A 142 6.14 -10.34 -24.39
CA PHE A 142 7.07 -11.04 -23.51
C PHE A 142 6.68 -12.51 -23.42
N ILE A 143 7.65 -13.38 -23.17
CA ILE A 143 7.43 -14.80 -22.86
C ILE A 143 7.68 -15.03 -21.37
N VAL A 144 6.77 -15.77 -20.73
CA VAL A 144 6.97 -16.23 -19.34
C VAL A 144 8.05 -17.31 -19.32
N LYS A 145 9.21 -17.03 -18.73
CA LYS A 145 10.32 -17.98 -18.61
C LYS A 145 10.21 -18.84 -17.37
N LYS A 146 9.79 -18.24 -16.26
CA LYS A 146 9.71 -18.93 -14.96
C LYS A 146 8.65 -18.31 -14.08
N LYS A 147 7.89 -19.16 -13.39
CA LYS A 147 7.05 -18.75 -12.26
C LYS A 147 7.93 -18.69 -11.00
N LEU A 148 8.08 -17.50 -10.41
CA LEU A 148 8.91 -17.31 -9.21
C LEU A 148 8.10 -17.53 -7.94
N THR A 149 6.88 -16.99 -7.91
CA THR A 149 5.87 -17.21 -6.86
C THR A 149 4.50 -17.40 -7.51
N GLU A 150 3.45 -17.63 -6.72
CA GLU A 150 2.08 -17.70 -7.25
C GLU A 150 1.65 -16.47 -8.04
N VAL A 151 2.17 -15.30 -7.67
CA VAL A 151 1.77 -14.00 -8.23
C VAL A 151 2.89 -13.28 -8.97
N THR A 152 4.13 -13.80 -8.95
CA THR A 152 5.29 -13.13 -9.54
C THR A 152 5.98 -14.02 -10.57
N TYR A 153 6.23 -13.47 -11.75
CA TYR A 153 6.76 -14.17 -12.91
C TYR A 153 8.01 -13.48 -13.46
N LEU A 154 8.95 -14.28 -13.96
CA LEU A 154 10.08 -13.82 -14.75
C LEU A 154 9.73 -13.85 -16.23
N LEU A 155 9.88 -12.70 -16.88
CA LEU A 155 9.55 -12.44 -18.27
C LEU A 155 10.82 -12.16 -19.06
N GLU A 156 10.82 -12.54 -20.34
CA GLU A 156 11.85 -12.19 -21.32
C GLU A 156 11.18 -11.58 -22.55
N HIS A 157 11.72 -10.48 -23.08
CA HIS A 157 11.17 -9.84 -24.28
C HIS A 157 11.37 -10.74 -25.50
N CYS A 158 10.36 -10.84 -26.38
CA CYS A 158 10.43 -11.73 -27.54
C CYS A 158 11.55 -11.36 -28.53
N GLU A 159 11.85 -10.07 -28.67
CA GLU A 159 12.84 -9.57 -29.64
C GLU A 159 14.19 -9.26 -29.00
N ASP A 160 14.25 -9.16 -27.66
CA ASP A 160 15.46 -8.81 -26.93
C ASP A 160 15.63 -9.73 -25.73
N SER A 161 16.39 -10.80 -25.92
CA SER A 161 16.62 -11.83 -24.91
C SER A 161 17.38 -11.32 -23.67
N ASN A 162 18.04 -10.15 -23.77
CA ASN A 162 18.72 -9.53 -22.64
C ASN A 162 17.75 -8.72 -21.75
N ASN A 163 16.58 -8.35 -22.29
CA ASN A 163 15.55 -7.61 -21.56
C ASN A 163 14.67 -8.55 -20.74
N LYS A 164 15.21 -8.98 -19.61
CA LYS A 164 14.49 -9.77 -18.60
C LYS A 164 13.84 -8.87 -17.56
N ARG A 165 12.59 -9.18 -17.19
CA ARG A 165 11.82 -8.41 -16.22
C ARG A 165 11.06 -9.30 -15.27
N THR A 166 11.01 -8.92 -14.00
CA THR A 166 10.13 -9.55 -13.01
C THR A 166 8.84 -8.74 -12.90
N ALA A 167 7.69 -9.39 -13.02
CA ALA A 167 6.39 -8.74 -12.99
C ALA A 167 5.39 -9.47 -12.09
N HIS A 168 4.53 -8.69 -11.44
CA HIS A 168 3.38 -9.23 -10.72
C HIS A 168 2.25 -9.55 -11.71
N VAL A 169 1.46 -10.60 -11.43
CA VAL A 169 0.38 -11.13 -12.26
C VAL A 169 -0.64 -10.06 -12.68
N SER A 170 -0.94 -9.10 -11.79
CA SER A 170 -1.85 -7.97 -12.07
C SER A 170 -1.32 -6.95 -13.09
N GLN A 171 -0.04 -7.05 -13.46
CA GLN A 171 0.62 -6.19 -14.44
C GLN A 171 0.74 -6.86 -15.81
N MET A 172 0.33 -8.12 -15.90
CA MET A 172 0.46 -8.95 -17.08
C MET A 172 -0.91 -9.13 -17.74
N LYS A 173 -0.92 -9.30 -19.06
CA LYS A 173 -2.13 -9.63 -19.82
C LYS A 173 -1.76 -10.61 -20.93
N ILE A 174 -2.53 -11.70 -21.09
CA ILE A 174 -2.31 -12.64 -22.18
C ILE A 174 -2.42 -11.94 -23.54
N VAL A 175 -1.49 -12.23 -24.46
CA VAL A 175 -1.61 -11.80 -25.84
C VAL A 175 -2.73 -12.63 -26.47
N ARG A 176 -3.84 -11.98 -26.85
CA ARG A 176 -4.89 -12.63 -27.64
C ARG A 176 -4.61 -12.35 -29.11
N THR A 177 -4.20 -13.36 -29.85
CA THR A 177 -4.18 -13.28 -31.31
C THR A 177 -5.63 -13.11 -31.78
N ARG A 178 -5.97 -11.96 -32.35
CA ARG A 178 -7.24 -11.82 -33.08
C ARG A 178 -7.12 -12.73 -34.30
N ARG A 179 -7.90 -13.81 -34.31
CA ARG A 179 -8.24 -14.52 -35.56
C ARG A 179 -9.20 -13.66 -36.36
#